data_AF-A0A4R2RY63-F1
#
_entry.id   AF-A0A4R2RY63-F1
#
_cell.length_a   1.000
_cell.length_b   1.000
_cell.length_c   1.000
_cell.angle_alpha   90.00
_cell.angle_beta   90.00
_cell.angle_gamma   90.00
#
_symmetry.space_group_name_H-M   'P 1'
#
loop_
_entity.id
_entity.type
_entity.pdbx_description
1 polymer ?
#
loop_
_entity_poly.entity_id
_entity_poly.type
_entity_poly.pdbx_seq_one_letter_code
_entity_poly.pdbx_strand_id
1 'polypeptide(L)'
;MRTKENILKALVYEQAAYYNYRKFAEEAKKEGLSETSVLFQALAGQEMDHKQQLLGQLKMIVSKELTRGRKPAGEGKRTLSPRSPGSVSPRSPERLPPD
;
A
#
# COMPACT_ATOMS: atom_id res chain seq x y z
N MET A 1 -19.58 10.41 -5.15
CA MET A 1 -18.17 10.86 -5.21
C MET A 1 -17.24 9.67 -5.10
N ARG A 2 -16.20 9.57 -5.94
CA ARG A 2 -15.17 8.50 -5.90
C ARG A 2 -13.83 9.10 -5.44
N THR A 3 -13.71 9.36 -4.13
CA THR A 3 -12.62 10.19 -3.58
C THR A 3 -11.24 9.60 -3.81
N LYS A 4 -11.05 8.29 -3.65
CA LYS A 4 -9.75 7.62 -3.84
C LYS A 4 -9.31 7.65 -5.30
N GLU A 5 -10.21 7.29 -6.20
CA GLU A 5 -9.98 7.29 -7.64
C GLU A 5 -9.65 8.69 -8.15
N ASN A 6 -10.35 9.71 -7.63
CA ASN A 6 -10.09 11.10 -7.97
C ASN A 6 -8.69 11.56 -7.52
N ILE A 7 -8.26 11.20 -6.31
CA ILE A 7 -6.92 11.53 -5.79
C ILE A 7 -5.83 10.83 -6.62
N LEU A 8 -6.02 9.55 -6.96
CA LEU A 8 -5.08 8.83 -7.82
C LEU A 8 -4.98 9.46 -9.21
N LYS A 9 -6.11 9.86 -9.79
CA LYS A 9 -6.14 10.54 -11.09
C LYS A 9 -5.43 11.90 -11.02
N ALA A 10 -5.68 12.70 -9.98
CA ALA A 10 -4.98 13.96 -9.76
C ALA A 10 -3.46 13.76 -9.64
N LEU A 11 -3.01 12.77 -8.85
CA LEU A 11 -1.59 12.44 -8.69
C LEU A 11 -0.87 12.20 -10.02
N VAL A 12 -1.52 11.49 -10.95
CA VAL A 12 -0.96 11.23 -12.29
C VAL A 12 -0.83 12.52 -13.08
N TYR A 13 -1.82 13.41 -13.01
CA TYR A 13 -1.74 14.71 -13.69
C TYR A 13 -0.67 15.62 -13.10
N GLU A 14 -0.55 15.72 -11.76
CA GLU A 14 0.50 16.54 -11.14
C GLU A 14 1.90 16.00 -11.48
N GLN A 15 2.05 14.68 -11.52
CA GLN A 15 3.31 14.06 -11.93
C GLN A 15 3.64 14.36 -13.40
N ALA A 16 2.66 14.31 -14.30
CA ALA A 16 2.85 14.67 -15.70
C ALA A 16 3.22 16.16 -15.87
N ALA A 17 2.52 17.05 -15.16
CA ALA A 17 2.80 18.49 -15.17
C ALA A 17 4.21 18.79 -14.66
N TYR A 18 4.61 18.18 -13.53
CA TYR A 18 5.97 18.27 -13.01
C TYR A 18 7.04 17.93 -14.06
N TYR A 19 6.90 16.79 -14.75
CA TYR A 19 7.87 16.39 -15.77
C TYR A 19 7.88 17.34 -16.98
N ASN A 20 6.71 17.82 -17.41
CA ASN A 20 6.60 18.77 -18.51
C ASN A 20 7.26 20.11 -18.16
N TYR A 21 6.99 20.68 -16.98
CA TYR A 21 7.61 21.93 -16.57
C TYR A 21 9.12 21.81 -16.41
N ARG A 22 9.63 20.68 -15.89
CA ARG A 22 11.07 20.43 -15.89
C ARG A 22 11.65 20.40 -17.30
N LYS A 23 10.99 19.74 -18.24
CA LYS A 23 11.44 19.72 -19.65
C LYS A 23 11.48 21.13 -20.22
N PHE A 24 10.44 21.93 -20.01
CA PHE A 24 10.38 23.31 -20.50
C PHE A 24 11.41 24.22 -19.85
N ALA A 25 11.72 24.01 -18.56
CA ALA A 25 12.80 24.74 -17.90
C ALA A 25 14.16 24.47 -18.55
N GLU A 26 14.45 23.22 -18.89
CA GLU A 26 15.69 22.85 -19.59
C GLU A 26 15.74 23.39 -21.02
N GLU A 27 14.62 23.40 -21.73
CA GLU A 27 14.51 23.97 -23.07
C GLU A 27 14.72 25.49 -23.06
N ALA A 28 14.02 26.22 -22.19
CA ALA A 28 14.20 27.66 -22.00
C ALA A 28 15.64 28.03 -21.63
N LYS A 29 16.31 27.20 -20.80
CA LYS A 29 17.72 27.41 -20.45
C LYS A 29 18.64 27.29 -21.67
N LYS A 30 18.39 26.33 -22.57
CA LYS A 30 19.16 26.16 -23.82
C LYS A 30 18.99 27.33 -24.79
N GLU A 31 17.81 27.94 -24.79
CA GLU A 31 17.49 29.11 -25.61
C GLU A 31 17.95 30.44 -24.98
N GLY A 32 18.56 30.42 -23.79
CA GLY A 32 19.01 31.62 -23.09
C GLY A 32 17.89 32.40 -22.37
N LEU A 33 16.68 31.85 -22.31
CA LEU A 33 15.51 32.43 -21.67
C LEU A 33 15.52 32.17 -20.15
N SER A 34 16.44 32.84 -19.45
CA SER A 34 16.73 32.57 -18.04
C SER A 34 15.53 32.76 -17.11
N GLU A 35 14.76 33.83 -17.28
CA GLU A 35 13.56 34.10 -16.46
C GLU A 35 12.47 33.04 -16.68
N THR A 36 12.25 32.63 -17.93
CA THR A 36 11.31 31.57 -18.29
C THR A 36 11.72 30.23 -17.70
N SER A 37 13.03 29.91 -17.70
CA SER A 37 13.54 28.70 -17.07
C SER A 37 13.26 28.69 -15.56
N VAL A 38 13.51 29.81 -14.87
CA VAL A 38 13.21 29.96 -13.43
C VAL A 38 11.72 29.81 -13.15
N LEU A 39 10.86 30.41 -13.99
CA LEU A 39 9.41 30.28 -13.85
C LEU A 39 8.96 28.81 -13.97
N PHE A 40 9.44 28.08 -14.98
CA PHE A 40 9.09 26.67 -15.14
C PHE A 40 9.66 25.79 -14.01
N GLN A 41 10.84 26.11 -13.47
CA GLN A 41 11.34 25.42 -12.28
C GLN A 41 10.45 25.65 -11.06
N ALA A 42 9.97 26.88 -10.85
CA ALA A 42 9.05 27.21 -9.76
C ALA A 42 7.72 26.44 -9.90
N LEU A 43 7.14 26.41 -11.12
CA LEU A 43 5.92 25.65 -11.40
C LEU A 43 6.11 24.15 -11.14
N ALA A 44 7.24 23.57 -11.60
CA ALA A 44 7.55 22.17 -11.28
C ALA A 44 7.64 21.94 -9.75
N GLY A 45 8.21 22.87 -8.99
CA GLY A 45 8.21 22.83 -7.53
C GLY A 45 6.80 22.75 -6.94
N GLN A 46 5.89 23.59 -7.43
CA GLN A 46 4.49 23.60 -6.98
C GLN A 46 3.77 22.27 -7.25
N GLU A 47 3.96 21.67 -8.44
CA GLU A 47 3.33 20.37 -8.73
C GLU A 47 3.91 19.23 -7.88
N MET A 48 5.18 19.34 -7.48
CA MET A 48 5.77 18.41 -6.53
C MET A 48 5.12 18.52 -5.15
N ASP A 49 4.80 19.74 -4.70
CA ASP A 49 4.10 19.98 -3.44
C ASP A 49 2.64 19.49 -3.49
N HIS A 50 1.92 19.76 -4.59
CA HIS A 50 0.58 19.21 -4.83
C HIS A 50 0.58 17.68 -4.75
N LYS A 51 1.54 17.02 -5.41
CA LYS A 51 1.70 15.56 -5.36
C LYS A 51 1.95 15.05 -3.95
N GLN A 52 2.77 15.73 -3.15
CA GLN A 52 3.03 15.35 -1.75
C GLN A 52 1.76 15.44 -0.90
N GLN A 53 0.97 16.51 -1.05
CA GLN A 53 -0.29 16.68 -0.35
C GLN A 53 -1.30 15.59 -0.70
N LEU A 54 -1.47 15.31 -2.00
CA LEU A 54 -2.35 14.25 -2.49
C LEU A 54 -1.91 12.86 -1.99
N LEU A 55 -0.60 12.59 -1.93
CA LEU A 55 -0.09 11.35 -1.36
C LEU A 55 -0.40 11.22 0.13
N GLY A 56 -0.32 12.33 0.88
CA GLY A 56 -0.74 12.40 2.27
C GLY A 56 -2.22 12.04 2.44
N GLN A 57 -3.09 12.65 1.63
CA GLN A 57 -4.53 12.35 1.64
C GLN A 57 -4.82 10.89 1.29
N LEU A 58 -4.14 10.35 0.28
CA LEU A 58 -4.29 8.95 -0.13
C LEU A 58 -3.91 7.98 1.00
N LYS A 59 -2.78 8.22 1.68
CA LYS A 59 -2.35 7.42 2.83
C LYS A 59 -3.44 7.39 3.92
N MET A 60 -4.02 8.54 4.25
CA MET A 60 -5.07 8.62 5.26
C MET A 60 -6.31 7.81 4.89
N ILE A 61 -6.71 7.81 3.62
CA ILE A 61 -7.85 7.03 3.13
C ILE A 61 -7.55 5.53 3.20
N VAL A 62 -6.40 5.11 2.69
CA VAL A 62 -6.00 3.70 2.67
C VAL A 62 -5.85 3.14 4.08
N SER A 63 -5.25 3.88 5.02
CA SER A 63 -5.14 3.46 6.42
C SER A 63 -6.51 3.30 7.09
N LYS A 64 -7.47 4.18 6.80
CA LYS A 64 -8.85 4.04 7.29
C LYS A 64 -9.56 2.82 6.69
N GLU A 65 -9.32 2.48 5.43
CA GLU A 65 -9.85 1.25 4.82
C GLU A 65 -9.27 -0.01 5.50
N LEU A 66 -7.96 -0.02 5.76
CA LEU A 66 -7.27 -1.16 6.39
C LEU A 66 -7.74 -1.42 7.84
N THR A 67 -8.02 -0.36 8.58
CA THR A 67 -8.45 -0.45 9.99
C THR A 67 -9.93 -0.84 10.13
N ARG A 68 -10.80 -0.51 9.16
CA ARG A 68 -12.23 -0.89 9.19
C ARG A 68 -12.49 -2.39 9.04
N GLY A 69 -11.57 -3.14 8.41
CA GLY A 69 -11.69 -4.60 8.27
C GLY A 69 -11.17 -5.40 9.47
N ARG A 70 -10.48 -4.76 10.42
CA ARG A 70 -9.90 -5.43 11.58
C ARG A 70 -10.97 -5.58 12.66
N LYS A 71 -11.67 -6.72 12.69
CA LYS A 71 -12.39 -7.11 13.92
C LYS A 71 -11.37 -7.17 15.06
N PRO A 72 -11.66 -6.64 16.27
CA PRO A 72 -10.81 -6.88 17.41
C PRO A 72 -10.70 -8.40 17.57
N ALA A 73 -9.47 -8.91 17.61
CA ALA A 73 -9.26 -10.31 17.97
C ALA A 73 -9.86 -10.46 19.37
N GLY A 74 -11.00 -11.15 19.46
CA GLY A 74 -11.62 -11.46 20.72
C GLY A 74 -10.58 -12.12 21.61
N GLU A 75 -10.41 -11.57 22.81
CA GLU A 75 -9.53 -12.10 23.84
C GLU A 75 -10.16 -13.40 24.36
N GLY A 76 -10.07 -14.45 23.55
CA GLY A 76 -10.51 -15.80 23.89
C GLY A 76 -9.56 -16.34 24.94
N LYS A 77 -9.94 -16.26 26.22
CA LYS A 77 -9.31 -17.04 27.29
C LYS A 77 -9.34 -18.51 26.86
N ARG A 78 -8.19 -19.03 26.38
CA ARG A 78 -8.01 -20.45 26.11
C ARG A 78 -7.98 -21.18 27.44
N THR A 79 -9.13 -21.65 27.90
CA THR A 79 -9.17 -22.67 28.96
C THR A 79 -8.66 -23.97 28.34
N LEU A 80 -7.43 -24.36 28.70
CA LEU A 80 -6.92 -25.70 28.41
C LEU A 80 -7.73 -26.70 29.25
N SER A 81 -8.68 -27.38 28.63
CA SER A 81 -9.31 -28.56 29.23
C SER A 81 -8.38 -29.76 29.04
N PRO A 82 -8.05 -30.54 30.08
CA PRO A 82 -7.17 -31.70 29.92
C PRO A 82 -7.88 -32.78 29.10
N ARG A 83 -7.22 -33.24 28.02
CA ARG A 83 -7.69 -34.40 27.25
C ARG A 83 -7.54 -35.67 28.09
N SER A 84 -8.63 -36.40 28.25
CA SER A 84 -8.61 -37.77 28.79
C SER A 84 -7.79 -38.70 27.86
N PRO A 85 -6.95 -39.60 28.40
CA PRO A 85 -6.20 -40.54 27.59
C PRO A 85 -7.15 -41.62 27.04
N GLY A 86 -7.19 -41.75 25.72
CA GLY A 86 -7.93 -42.80 25.04
C GLY A 86 -7.31 -44.18 25.29
N SER A 87 -8.15 -45.17 25.56
CA SER A 87 -7.80 -46.58 25.69
C SER A 87 -7.27 -47.14 24.38
N VAL A 88 -6.05 -47.69 24.39
CA VAL A 88 -5.49 -48.45 23.27
C VAL A 88 -5.94 -49.91 23.40
N SER A 89 -6.71 -50.40 22.44
CA SER A 89 -7.02 -51.85 22.31
C SER A 89 -5.79 -52.60 21.78
N PRO A 90 -5.44 -53.78 22.32
CA PRO A 90 -4.34 -54.58 21.79
C PRO A 90 -4.73 -55.26 20.47
N ARG A 91 -3.86 -55.17 19.46
CA ARG A 91 -3.96 -55.94 18.21
C ARG A 91 -3.60 -57.41 18.46
N SER A 92 -4.38 -58.33 17.91
CA SER A 92 -4.12 -59.78 17.90
C SER A 92 -2.85 -60.11 17.09
N PRO A 93 -2.06 -61.13 17.46
CA PRO A 93 -0.87 -61.50 16.72
C PRO A 93 -1.20 -62.28 15.44
N GLU A 94 -0.55 -61.87 14.36
CA GLU A 94 -0.58 -62.48 13.03
C GLU A 94 0.22 -63.79 13.02
N ARG A 95 -0.37 -64.85 12.46
CA ARG A 95 0.19 -66.22 12.48
C ARG A 95 1.00 -66.42 11.20
N LEU A 96 2.31 -66.66 11.31
CA LEU A 96 3.20 -66.99 10.19
C LEU A 96 2.91 -68.41 9.65
N PRO A 97 2.94 -68.64 8.32
CA PRO A 97 2.89 -69.99 7.76
C PRO A 97 4.27 -70.67 7.81
N PRO A 98 4.34 -72.02 7.87
CA PRO A 98 5.59 -72.77 7.92
C PRO A 98 6.23 -72.99 6.53
N ASP A 99 7.52 -73.37 6.57
CA ASP A 99 8.48 -73.53 5.44
C ASP A 99 8.06 -74.52 4.33
#